data_AF-A0A839ES00-F1
#
_entry.id   AF-A0A839ES00-F1
#
_cell.length_a   1.000
_cell.length_b   1.000
_cell.length_c   1.000
_cell.angle_alpha   90.00
_cell.angle_beta   90.00
_cell.angle_gamma   90.00
#
_symmetry.space_group_name_H-M   'P 1'
#
loop_
_entity.id
_entity.type
_entity.pdbx_description
1 polymer ?
#
loop_
_entity_poly.entity_id
_entity_poly.type
_entity_poly.pdbx_seq_one_letter_code
_entity_poly.pdbx_strand_id
1 'polypeptide(L)'
;MFNDNVISLGSRKPLSQVIEEQKAEEKEIEKLTKDCLLEMLGKLTKLVETGRLESLIIAGRDPESGLFLSDMVFPGETKFNAHAFAYVGLLESLKLEMADCASMSPVIGLDGKEINPHIEYVEGEEGEEGEN
;
A
#
# COMPACT_ATOMS: atom_id res chain seq x y z
N MET A 1 -23.99 16.98 -11.05
CA MET A 1 -23.29 18.21 -11.45
C MET A 1 -22.63 18.78 -10.21
N PHE A 2 -21.30 18.64 -10.09
CA PHE A 2 -20.55 19.33 -9.04
C PHE A 2 -20.45 20.81 -9.44
N ASN A 3 -20.78 21.72 -8.54
CA ASN A 3 -20.67 23.17 -8.80
C ASN A 3 -19.19 23.54 -8.89
N ASP A 4 -18.76 24.12 -10.02
CA ASP A 4 -17.40 24.67 -10.23
C ASP A 4 -17.08 25.88 -9.32
N ASN A 5 -17.99 26.27 -8.43
CA ASN A 5 -17.81 27.35 -7.46
C ASN A 5 -17.12 26.90 -6.16
N VAL A 6 -16.84 25.60 -5.98
CA VAL A 6 -16.12 25.11 -4.79
C VAL A 6 -14.64 25.00 -5.12
N ILE A 7 -13.83 25.82 -4.45
CA ILE A 7 -12.38 25.88 -4.61
C ILE A 7 -11.74 25.06 -3.49
N SER A 8 -10.75 24.23 -3.81
CA SER A 8 -9.92 23.57 -2.80
C SER A 8 -9.05 24.60 -2.09
N LEU A 9 -9.15 24.67 -0.77
CA LEU A 9 -8.40 25.64 0.05
C LEU A 9 -6.88 25.39 0.00
N GLY A 10 -6.45 24.14 -0.22
CA GLY A 10 -5.03 23.77 -0.29
C GLY A 10 -4.36 24.05 -1.64
N SER A 11 -5.09 23.97 -2.76
CA SER A 11 -4.52 24.14 -4.10
C SER A 11 -5.03 25.36 -4.86
N ARG A 12 -6.05 26.06 -4.32
CA ARG A 12 -6.75 27.19 -4.95
C ARG A 12 -7.30 26.89 -6.35
N LYS A 13 -7.39 25.61 -6.73
CA LYS A 13 -8.02 25.13 -7.97
C LYS A 13 -9.49 24.73 -7.71
N PRO A 14 -10.35 24.73 -8.75
CA PRO A 14 -11.68 24.11 -8.65
C PRO A 14 -11.58 22.67 -8.13
N LEU A 15 -12.45 22.30 -7.21
CA LEU A 15 -12.46 20.97 -6.59
C LEU A 15 -12.63 19.85 -7.62
N SER A 16 -13.37 20.12 -8.70
CA SER A 16 -13.53 19.21 -9.85
C SER A 16 -12.19 18.83 -10.48
N GLN A 17 -11.28 19.78 -10.67
CA GLN A 17 -9.95 19.54 -11.24
C GLN A 17 -9.05 18.75 -10.30
N VAL A 18 -9.07 19.04 -9.00
CA VAL A 18 -8.28 18.30 -8.00
C VAL A 18 -8.70 16.83 -7.93
N ILE A 19 -10.01 16.56 -7.98
CA ILE A 19 -10.54 15.18 -7.98
C ILE A 19 -10.15 14.44 -9.26
N GLU A 20 -10.11 15.12 -10.41
CA GLU A 20 -9.68 14.51 -11.67
C GLU A 20 -8.17 14.22 -11.69
N GLU A 21 -7.34 15.13 -11.18
CA GLU A 21 -5.89 14.95 -11.02
C GLU A 21 -5.61 13.73 -10.11
N GLN A 22 -6.24 13.66 -8.93
CA GLN A 22 -6.08 12.53 -8.00
C GLN A 22 -6.51 11.19 -8.62
N LYS A 23 -7.64 11.16 -9.33
CA LYS A 23 -8.11 9.94 -10.01
C LYS A 23 -7.19 9.50 -11.15
N ALA A 24 -6.52 10.44 -11.81
CA ALA A 24 -5.56 10.12 -12.86
C ALA A 24 -4.29 9.49 -12.25
N GLU A 25 -3.80 10.06 -11.15
CA GLU A 25 -2.67 9.52 -10.38
C GLU A 25 -2.96 8.13 -9.84
N GLU A 26 -4.13 7.92 -9.23
CA GLU A 26 -4.56 6.60 -8.72
C GLU A 26 -4.57 5.54 -9.83
N LYS A 27 -5.07 5.87 -11.02
CA LYS A 27 -5.09 4.96 -12.17
C LYS A 27 -3.70 4.63 -12.69
N GLU A 28 -2.79 5.60 -12.67
CA GLU A 28 -1.40 5.38 -13.07
C GLU A 28 -0.70 4.44 -12.09
N ILE A 29 -0.88 4.65 -10.79
CA ILE A 29 -0.37 3.78 -9.72
C ILE A 29 -0.95 2.38 -9.84
N GLU A 30 -2.26 2.25 -10.08
CA GLU A 30 -2.94 0.96 -10.27
C GLU A 30 -2.34 0.19 -11.44
N LYS A 31 -2.12 0.87 -12.58
CA LYS A 31 -1.50 0.27 -13.76
C LYS A 31 -0.08 -0.20 -13.47
N LEU A 32 0.75 0.65 -12.86
CA LEU A 32 2.12 0.31 -12.49
C LEU A 32 2.17 -0.89 -11.54
N THR A 33 1.26 -0.92 -10.57
CA THR A 33 1.14 -2.04 -9.60
C THR A 33 0.80 -3.33 -10.32
N LYS A 34 -0.18 -3.30 -11.24
CA LYS A 34 -0.58 -4.46 -12.04
C LYS A 34 0.57 -4.98 -12.91
N ASP A 35 1.28 -4.09 -13.60
CA ASP A 35 2.39 -4.47 -14.47
C ASP A 35 3.53 -5.12 -13.66
N CYS A 36 3.83 -4.57 -12.47
CA CYS A 36 4.82 -5.13 -11.54
C CYS A 36 4.41 -6.54 -11.04
N LEU A 37 3.14 -6.71 -10.65
CA LEU A 37 2.62 -8.02 -10.22
C LEU A 37 2.74 -9.07 -11.32
N LEU A 38 2.38 -8.73 -12.56
CA LEU A 38 2.49 -9.63 -13.71
C LEU A 38 3.95 -10.00 -14.01
N GLU A 39 4.87 -9.03 -13.92
CA GLU A 39 6.29 -9.29 -14.11
C GLU A 39 6.83 -10.24 -13.04
N MET A 40 6.49 -10.01 -11.77
CA MET A 40 6.89 -10.87 -10.66
C MET A 40 6.36 -12.29 -10.83
N LEU A 41 5.07 -12.45 -11.15
CA LEU A 41 4.47 -13.75 -11.43
C LEU A 41 5.18 -14.46 -12.59
N GLY A 42 5.50 -13.73 -13.67
CA GLY A 42 6.26 -14.28 -14.79
C GLY A 42 7.67 -14.77 -14.40
N LYS A 43 8.35 -14.07 -13.49
CA LYS A 43 9.64 -14.53 -12.94
C LYS A 43 9.47 -15.78 -12.08
N LEU A 44 8.45 -15.83 -11.22
CA LEU A 44 8.16 -17.00 -10.38
C LEU A 44 7.85 -18.23 -11.23
N THR A 45 7.03 -18.09 -12.29
CA THR A 45 6.75 -19.17 -13.24
C THR A 45 8.03 -19.77 -13.83
N LYS A 46 8.96 -18.92 -14.29
CA LYS A 46 10.25 -19.40 -14.81
C LYS A 46 11.09 -20.14 -13.76
N LEU A 47 11.03 -19.71 -12.49
CA LEU A 47 11.73 -20.41 -11.41
C LEU A 47 11.11 -21.78 -11.13
N VAL A 48 9.79 -21.89 -11.20
CA VAL A 48 9.08 -23.19 -11.09
C VAL A 48 9.44 -24.10 -12.26
N GLU A 49 9.37 -23.59 -13.50
CA GLU A 49 9.70 -24.35 -14.72
C GLU A 49 11.14 -24.88 -14.72
N THR A 50 12.08 -24.10 -14.17
CA THR A 50 13.49 -24.50 -14.04
C THR A 50 13.79 -25.35 -12.80
N GLY A 51 12.78 -25.67 -11.98
CA GLY A 51 12.94 -26.44 -10.75
C GLY A 51 13.73 -25.72 -9.65
N ARG A 52 13.82 -24.38 -9.73
CA ARG A 52 14.55 -23.52 -8.78
C ARG A 52 13.67 -22.97 -7.66
N LEU A 53 12.36 -23.19 -7.74
CA LEU A 53 11.39 -22.86 -6.71
C LEU A 53 10.63 -24.13 -6.32
N GLU A 54 10.77 -24.56 -5.06
CA GLU A 54 10.18 -25.81 -4.54
C GLU A 54 8.94 -25.57 -3.66
N SER A 55 8.80 -24.38 -3.10
CA SER A 55 7.72 -23.98 -2.21
C SER A 55 7.33 -22.52 -2.43
N LEU A 56 6.06 -22.20 -2.18
CA LEU A 56 5.51 -20.88 -2.39
C LEU A 56 4.41 -20.58 -1.36
N ILE A 57 4.45 -19.39 -0.76
CA ILE A 57 3.35 -18.84 0.04
C ILE A 57 2.86 -17.59 -0.69
N ILE A 58 1.55 -17.47 -0.86
CA ILE A 58 0.93 -16.35 -1.55
C ILE A 58 -0.08 -15.72 -0.60
N ALA A 59 -0.07 -14.39 -0.51
CA ALA A 59 -1.11 -13.60 0.12
C ALA A 59 -1.52 -12.50 -0.85
N GLY A 60 -2.82 -12.31 -1.04
CA GLY A 60 -3.37 -11.33 -1.96
C GLY A 60 -4.68 -10.75 -1.45
N ARG A 61 -5.06 -9.60 -2.00
CA ARG A 61 -6.35 -8.97 -1.75
C ARG A 61 -7.10 -8.86 -3.06
N ASP A 62 -8.33 -9.31 -3.08
CA ASP A 62 -9.25 -9.00 -4.17
C ASP A 62 -9.80 -7.58 -3.96
N PRO A 63 -9.50 -6.62 -4.86
CA PRO A 63 -9.97 -5.25 -4.71
C PRO A 63 -11.50 -5.12 -4.87
N GLU A 64 -12.17 -6.05 -5.56
CA GLU A 64 -13.62 -5.97 -5.79
C GLU A 64 -14.41 -6.43 -4.57
N SER A 65 -14.09 -7.62 -4.03
CA SER A 65 -14.77 -8.14 -2.83
C SER A 65 -14.17 -7.64 -1.51
N GLY A 66 -12.93 -7.13 -1.54
CA GLY A 66 -12.16 -6.77 -0.34
C GLY A 66 -11.62 -7.98 0.44
N LEU A 67 -11.84 -9.20 -0.03
CA LEU A 67 -11.40 -10.42 0.63
C LEU A 67 -9.90 -10.61 0.49
N PHE A 68 -9.30 -11.16 1.54
CA PHE A 68 -7.92 -11.62 1.53
C PHE A 68 -7.88 -13.10 1.20
N LEU A 69 -6.98 -13.47 0.29
CA LEU A 69 -6.73 -14.82 -0.15
C LEU A 69 -5.31 -15.19 0.26
N SER A 70 -5.15 -16.40 0.78
CA SER A 70 -3.83 -16.94 1.10
C SER A 70 -3.77 -18.41 0.72
N ASP A 71 -2.65 -18.84 0.15
CA ASP A 71 -2.40 -20.23 -0.20
C ASP A 71 -0.93 -20.60 0.01
N MET A 72 -0.67 -21.89 0.19
CA MET A 72 0.65 -22.43 0.51
C MET A 72 0.93 -23.73 -0.24
N VAL A 73 2.08 -23.80 -0.90
CA VAL A 73 2.56 -24.96 -1.64
C VAL A 73 3.90 -25.40 -1.05
N PHE A 74 3.98 -26.66 -0.62
CA PHE A 74 5.19 -27.25 -0.03
C PHE A 74 5.54 -28.61 -0.67
N PRO A 75 6.83 -28.94 -0.77
CA PRO A 75 7.28 -30.19 -1.36
C PRO A 75 7.16 -31.35 -0.36
N GLY A 76 6.21 -32.26 -0.59
CA GLY A 76 6.11 -33.58 0.08
C GLY A 76 5.91 -33.57 1.60
N GLU A 77 5.25 -34.60 2.12
CA GLU A 77 4.91 -34.66 3.56
C GLU A 77 6.12 -34.83 4.49
N THR A 78 7.19 -35.48 4.02
CA THR A 78 8.34 -35.84 4.87
C THR A 78 9.20 -34.66 5.31
N LYS A 79 9.16 -33.52 4.60
CA LYS A 79 9.91 -32.31 4.96
C LYS A 79 9.03 -31.13 5.33
N PHE A 80 7.71 -31.28 5.26
CA PHE A 80 6.76 -30.19 5.47
C PHE A 80 7.03 -29.40 6.75
N ASN A 81 7.22 -30.07 7.89
CA ASN A 81 7.38 -29.39 9.19
C ASN A 81 8.63 -28.49 9.26
N ALA A 82 9.76 -28.94 8.69
CA ALA A 82 11.00 -28.17 8.72
C ALA A 82 10.91 -26.94 7.80
N HIS A 83 10.34 -27.11 6.61
CA HIS A 83 10.10 -25.99 5.69
C HIS A 83 9.08 -25.01 6.26
N ALA A 84 7.94 -25.50 6.77
CA ALA A 84 6.93 -24.66 7.40
C ALA A 84 7.50 -23.81 8.52
N PHE A 85 8.35 -24.39 9.39
CA PHE A 85 9.00 -23.63 10.46
C PHE A 85 9.96 -22.55 9.93
N ALA A 86 10.73 -22.85 8.87
CA ALA A 86 11.58 -21.84 8.23
C ALA A 86 10.76 -20.68 7.64
N TYR A 87 9.60 -20.98 7.05
CA TYR A 87 8.68 -19.95 6.54
C TYR A 87 8.02 -19.14 7.65
N VAL A 88 7.78 -19.69 8.84
CA VAL A 88 7.29 -18.90 9.98
C VAL A 88 8.25 -17.76 10.30
N GLY A 89 9.55 -18.02 10.40
CA GLY A 89 10.54 -16.96 10.66
C GLY A 89 10.62 -15.90 9.55
N LEU A 90 10.45 -16.32 8.29
CA LEU A 90 10.34 -15.40 7.16
C LEU A 90 9.10 -14.51 7.27
N LEU A 91 7.94 -15.11 7.54
CA LEU A 91 6.66 -14.39 7.65
C LEU A 91 6.64 -13.46 8.87
N GLU A 92 7.30 -13.81 9.96
CA GLU A 92 7.47 -12.93 11.13
C GLU A 92 8.27 -11.67 10.77
N SER A 93 9.37 -11.83 10.02
CA SER A 93 10.14 -10.69 9.51
C SER A 93 9.29 -9.80 8.61
N LEU A 94 8.57 -10.41 7.65
CA LEU A 94 7.70 -9.67 6.74
C LEU A 94 6.57 -8.94 7.48
N LYS A 95 5.99 -9.56 8.51
CA LYS A 95 4.98 -8.93 9.37
C LYS A 95 5.53 -7.66 10.03
N LEU A 96 6.77 -7.69 10.54
CA LEU A 96 7.38 -6.52 11.16
C LEU A 96 7.57 -5.40 10.15
N GLU A 97 8.10 -5.70 8.96
CA GLU A 97 8.23 -4.70 7.88
C GLU A 97 6.87 -4.11 7.48
N MET A 98 5.83 -4.94 7.37
CA MET A 98 4.48 -4.46 7.09
C MET A 98 3.93 -3.58 8.21
N ALA A 99 4.24 -3.90 9.48
CA ALA A 99 3.83 -3.10 10.62
C ALA A 99 4.52 -1.72 10.61
N ASP A 100 5.80 -1.67 10.25
CA ASP A 100 6.54 -0.42 10.10
C ASP A 100 5.94 0.44 8.98
N CYS A 101 5.64 -0.14 7.82
CA CYS A 101 4.92 0.56 6.74
C CYS A 101 3.55 1.07 7.19
N ALA A 102 2.78 0.24 7.92
CA ALA A 102 1.46 0.61 8.42
C ALA A 102 1.53 1.71 9.50
N SER A 103 2.63 1.79 10.26
CA SER A 103 2.83 2.84 11.26
C SER A 103 2.97 4.24 10.65
N MET A 104 3.35 4.32 9.37
CA MET A 104 3.39 5.56 8.59
C MET A 104 2.04 5.91 7.95
N SER A 105 0.98 5.14 8.24
CA SER A 105 -0.36 5.44 7.72
C SER A 105 -0.93 6.71 8.36
N PRO A 106 -1.66 7.56 7.61
CA PRO A 106 -2.35 8.71 8.17
C PRO A 106 -3.33 8.29 9.28
N VAL A 107 -3.29 9.01 10.39
CA VAL A 107 -4.17 8.74 11.54
C VAL A 107 -5.07 9.94 11.77
N ILE A 108 -6.36 9.67 12.02
CA ILE A 108 -7.30 10.71 12.44
C ILE A 108 -7.17 10.87 13.96
N GLY A 109 -6.72 12.04 14.39
CA GLY A 109 -6.64 12.42 15.80
C GLY A 109 -8.01 12.57 16.45
N LEU A 110 -8.05 12.60 17.79
CA LEU A 110 -9.29 12.80 18.55
C LEU A 110 -9.94 14.18 18.33
N ASP A 111 -9.15 15.14 17.87
CA ASP A 111 -9.58 16.47 17.44
C ASP A 111 -10.11 16.49 16.00
N GLY A 112 -10.14 15.34 15.32
CA GLY A 112 -10.57 15.20 13.94
C GLY A 112 -9.54 15.65 12.91
N LYS A 113 -8.31 16.00 13.31
CA LYS A 113 -7.24 16.36 12.37
C LYS A 113 -6.58 15.10 11.82
N GLU A 114 -6.35 15.09 10.52
CA GLU A 114 -5.53 14.06 9.87
C GLU A 114 -4.05 14.37 10.14
N ILE A 115 -3.37 13.46 10.82
CA ILE A 115 -1.92 13.48 10.97
C ILE A 115 -1.38 12.52 9.92
N ASN A 116 -0.89 13.08 8.82
CA ASN A 116 -0.29 12.32 7.73
C ASN A 116 1.24 12.47 7.78
N PRO A 117 1.99 11.39 8.08
CA PRO A 117 3.45 11.43 8.20
C PRO A 117 4.19 11.84 6.91
N HIS A 118 3.52 11.80 5.76
CA HIS A 118 4.08 12.13 4.47
C HIS A 118 3.85 13.58 4.04
N ILE A 119 3.11 14.37 4.82
CA ILE A 119 2.95 15.79 4.57
C ILE A 119 4.09 16.51 5.30
N GLU A 120 5.02 17.09 4.55
CA GLU A 120 5.96 18.06 5.10
C GLU A 120 5.15 19.21 5.69
N TYR A 121 5.21 19.39 7.01
CA TYR A 121 4.74 20.61 7.64
C TYR A 121 5.57 21.75 7.02
N VAL A 122 4.93 22.60 6.23
CA VAL A 122 5.52 23.89 5.86
C VAL A 122 5.60 24.68 7.16
N GLU A 123 6.76 24.65 7.82
CA GLU A 123 7.11 25.57 8.91
C GLU A 123 7.00 26.99 8.36
N GLY A 124 5.87 27.66 8.58
CA GLY A 124 5.62 28.95 7.94
C GLY A 124 4.38 29.72 8.37
N GLU A 125 3.71 29.35 9.46
CA GLU A 125 2.76 30.23 10.14
C GLU A 125 3.12 30.28 11.63
N GLU A 126 4.30 30.88 11.92
CA GLU A 126 4.49 31.54 13.20
C GLU A 126 3.38 32.57 13.35
N GLY A 127 2.63 32.47 14.44
CA GLY A 127 1.54 33.38 14.74
C GLY A 127 2.02 34.83 14.75
N GLU A 128 1.40 35.67 13.94
CA GLU A 128 1.35 37.09 14.23
C GLU A 128 0.40 37.31 15.43
N GLU A 129 0.88 37.00 16.63
CA GLU A 129 0.46 37.74 17.82
C GLU A 129 1.07 39.15 17.73
N GLY A 130 0.42 40.00 16.95
CA GLY A 130 0.67 41.44 16.96
C GLY A 130 -0.05 42.09 18.14
N GLU A 131 0.60 42.15 19.28
CA GLU A 131 0.32 43.16 20.31
C GLU A 131 0.59 44.57 19.74
N ASN A 132 -0.47 45.38 19.61
CA ASN A 132 -0.61 46.76 20.14
C ASN A 132 -1.89 47.43 19.62
#